data_AF-A0A1M5C9A8-F1
#
_entry.id   AF-A0A1M5C9A8-F1
#
_cell.length_a   1.000
_cell.length_b   1.000
_cell.length_c   1.000
_cell.angle_alpha   90.00
_cell.angle_beta   90.00
_cell.angle_gamma   90.00
#
_symmetry.space_group_name_H-M   'P 1'
#
loop_
_entity.id
_entity.type
_entity.pdbx_description
1 polymer ?
#
loop_
_entity_poly.entity_id
_entity_poly.type
_entity_poly.pdbx_seq_one_letter_code
_entity_poly.pdbx_strand_id
1 'polypeptide(L)'
;MKKLFPFLFAFVFLSCSHDNSMVDESSQTDLDTNFVDMREAISMATLLEYDVTNPGTSTRSTTYLDVESAVPIGDTDKPSYYIVNYANNSGFVIIAADKRAEPVLAFSTEGSFDIDTDKLPGGLVEWMSGTKDYIQDIRESNTQSSEAPNLRLCVALKSTSTRALNTSECSNSANCPVESISSTVVGPLLETAWSQGVGFNDSIPILCDGGWHVPAGCVAIAMAQVMYYHKYPSTYNWAKMLPYHGGSEASRLIRDLGLTDALHMDYGCDGSFTDTKKAESVFKKNFGYSSATYGSFNSNIVQSQLKSGLPVILRGEKSSGEAGHAWVCDGFIQSNTCTHSTLQLHMNWGWGSQYTTTGKNFNGWYGVNDWNSPNGNFNQKNDMVYNIKP
;
A
#
# COMPACT_ATOMS: atom_id res chain seq x y z
N MET A 1 31.41 26.23 -90.25
CA MET A 1 31.76 26.26 -88.81
C MET A 1 31.85 27.71 -88.37
N LYS A 2 30.82 28.18 -87.67
CA LYS A 2 30.76 29.52 -87.09
C LYS A 2 31.55 29.55 -85.77
N LYS A 3 32.13 30.72 -85.52
CA LYS A 3 33.12 31.05 -84.50
C LYS A 3 32.52 31.17 -83.09
N LEU A 4 33.31 30.73 -82.09
CA LEU A 4 33.76 31.48 -80.89
C LEU A 4 33.18 32.91 -80.71
N PHE A 5 32.89 33.47 -79.53
CA PHE A 5 33.13 33.18 -78.10
C PHE A 5 32.25 34.21 -77.29
N PRO A 6 32.45 34.46 -75.98
CA PRO A 6 31.54 34.22 -74.86
C PRO A 6 30.89 35.51 -74.28
N PHE A 7 30.10 35.42 -73.20
CA PHE A 7 30.21 36.36 -72.07
C PHE A 7 29.50 35.82 -70.82
N LEU A 8 30.11 36.14 -69.68
CA LEU A 8 29.84 35.71 -68.31
C LEU A 8 29.05 36.81 -67.55
N PHE A 9 28.51 36.43 -66.39
CA PHE A 9 27.90 37.25 -65.31
C PHE A 9 26.45 37.75 -65.51
N ALA A 10 25.57 37.87 -64.51
CA ALA A 10 25.35 37.25 -63.19
C ALA A 10 24.05 37.87 -62.63
N PHE A 11 23.33 37.10 -61.80
CA PHE A 11 22.37 37.50 -60.76
C PHE A 11 21.26 38.53 -61.04
N VAL A 12 20.00 38.06 -60.99
CA VAL A 12 18.90 38.71 -60.24
C VAL A 12 17.97 37.62 -59.70
N PHE A 13 17.74 37.63 -58.38
CA PHE A 13 16.66 36.89 -57.70
C PHE A 13 15.31 37.53 -58.05
N LEU A 14 14.30 36.72 -58.41
CA LEU A 14 12.89 37.09 -58.29
C LEU A 14 12.03 35.84 -58.14
N SER A 15 11.44 35.75 -56.95
CA SER A 15 10.38 34.85 -56.51
C SER A 15 9.04 35.24 -57.11
N CYS A 16 8.28 34.26 -57.61
CA CYS A 16 6.82 34.20 -57.80
C CYS A 16 6.47 32.69 -57.84
N SER A 17 5.44 32.16 -57.17
CA SER A 17 4.03 32.51 -57.32
C SER A 17 3.15 32.17 -56.10
N HIS A 18 2.13 33.01 -55.90
CA HIS A 18 0.89 32.82 -55.12
C HIS A 18 0.23 31.43 -55.30
N ASP A 19 -0.39 30.86 -54.25
CA ASP A 19 -1.79 31.15 -53.94
C ASP A 19 -2.22 30.69 -52.53
N ASN A 20 -3.24 31.36 -51.99
CA ASN A 20 -3.79 31.31 -50.64
C ASN A 20 -4.36 29.95 -50.20
N SER A 21 -4.01 29.48 -49.01
CA SER A 21 -5.00 29.02 -48.02
C SER A 21 -4.47 29.10 -46.59
N MET A 22 -5.34 29.65 -45.75
CA MET A 22 -5.30 29.85 -44.31
C MET A 22 -4.47 28.79 -43.55
N VAL A 23 -3.37 29.21 -42.93
CA VAL A 23 -2.73 28.44 -41.87
C VAL A 23 -3.57 28.65 -40.62
N ASP A 24 -4.30 27.61 -40.25
CA ASP A 24 -5.03 27.50 -39.00
C ASP A 24 -4.02 27.59 -37.84
N GLU A 25 -4.00 28.74 -37.18
CA GLU A 25 -3.41 28.94 -35.86
C GLU A 25 -4.27 28.17 -34.84
N SER A 26 -4.07 26.85 -34.74
CA SER A 26 -4.56 26.09 -33.58
C SER A 26 -3.76 24.79 -33.38
N SER A 27 -2.56 24.92 -32.82
CA SER A 27 -2.03 23.87 -31.94
C SER A 27 -1.41 24.52 -30.70
N GLN A 28 -2.26 25.11 -29.88
CA GLN A 28 -1.98 25.11 -28.45
C GLN A 28 -2.02 23.64 -28.02
N THR A 29 -0.88 23.00 -27.86
CA THR A 29 -0.80 21.79 -27.06
C THR A 29 -1.17 22.20 -25.65
N ASP A 30 -2.41 21.91 -25.24
CA ASP A 30 -2.86 22.04 -23.85
C ASP A 30 -1.82 21.33 -22.98
N LEU A 31 -1.00 22.11 -22.27
CA LEU A 31 -0.13 21.59 -21.24
C LEU A 31 -1.05 21.05 -20.16
N ASP A 32 -1.17 19.73 -20.06
CA ASP A 32 -1.94 19.08 -19.00
C ASP A 32 -1.30 19.43 -17.65
N THR A 33 -1.82 20.48 -17.02
CA THR A 33 -1.33 21.00 -15.75
C THR A 33 -1.44 19.99 -14.61
N ASN A 34 -2.23 18.92 -14.79
CA ASN A 34 -2.39 17.83 -13.84
C ASN A 34 -1.41 16.67 -14.09
N PHE A 35 -0.65 16.68 -15.18
CA PHE A 35 0.35 15.64 -15.42
C PHE A 35 1.60 15.88 -14.55
N VAL A 36 2.10 14.84 -13.89
CA VAL A 36 3.39 14.84 -13.19
C VAL A 36 4.41 14.22 -14.14
N ASP A 37 5.44 14.97 -14.52
CA ASP A 37 6.51 14.43 -15.37
C ASP A 37 7.56 13.64 -14.55
N MET A 38 8.43 12.89 -15.23
CA MET A 38 9.45 12.05 -14.58
C MET A 38 10.39 12.86 -13.67
N ARG A 39 10.73 14.11 -14.04
CA ARG A 39 11.62 14.94 -13.21
C ARG A 39 10.89 15.40 -11.95
N GLU A 40 9.62 15.78 -12.09
CA GLU A 40 8.76 16.10 -10.94
C GLU A 40 8.64 14.89 -10.01
N ALA A 41 8.40 13.69 -10.55
CA ALA A 41 8.33 12.46 -9.76
C ALA A 41 9.66 12.09 -9.07
N ILE A 42 10.81 12.24 -9.74
CA ILE A 42 12.12 12.01 -9.09
C ILE A 42 12.37 13.05 -8.00
N SER A 43 12.03 14.32 -8.24
CA SER A 43 12.12 15.37 -7.22
C SER A 43 11.28 15.00 -5.99
N MET A 44 10.05 14.55 -6.21
CA MET A 44 9.17 14.04 -5.16
C MET A 44 9.80 12.87 -4.39
N ALA A 45 10.40 11.92 -5.09
CA ALA A 45 11.05 10.75 -4.50
C ALA A 45 12.27 11.12 -3.64
N THR A 46 13.07 12.10 -4.08
CA THR A 46 14.27 12.55 -3.35
C THR A 46 13.97 13.36 -2.09
N LEU A 47 12.77 13.96 -2.01
CA LEU A 47 12.37 14.74 -0.86
C LEU A 47 11.89 13.85 0.30
N LEU A 48 11.43 12.62 0.04
CA LEU A 48 10.93 11.67 1.05
C LEU A 48 12.06 11.28 2.02
N GLU A 49 12.05 11.92 3.19
CA GLU A 49 12.90 11.57 4.33
C GLU A 49 12.25 10.43 5.12
N TYR A 50 12.96 9.31 5.30
CA TYR A 50 12.51 8.21 6.16
C TYR A 50 13.17 8.28 7.54
N ASP A 51 12.39 8.15 8.61
CA ASP A 51 12.91 8.11 9.98
C ASP A 51 13.55 6.73 10.28
N VAL A 52 14.86 6.60 10.05
CA VAL A 52 15.61 5.38 10.40
C VAL A 52 15.92 5.41 11.90
N THR A 53 15.16 4.67 12.70
CA THR A 53 15.52 4.44 14.11
C THR A 53 16.65 3.41 14.18
N ASN A 54 17.90 3.87 14.35
CA ASN A 54 19.01 2.98 14.68
C ASN A 54 18.93 2.54 16.15
N PRO A 55 18.95 1.22 16.47
CA PRO A 55 19.03 0.77 17.85
C PRO A 55 20.44 1.09 18.39
N GLY A 56 20.54 2.09 19.25
CA GLY A 56 21.74 2.31 20.08
C GLY A 56 22.41 3.69 20.02
N THR A 57 21.95 4.63 19.19
CA THR A 57 22.47 6.02 19.20
C THR A 57 21.36 7.03 18.97
N SER A 58 21.24 8.03 19.86
CA SER A 58 20.21 9.09 19.78
C SER A 58 20.55 10.19 18.77
N THR A 59 21.18 9.84 17.65
CA THR A 59 21.57 10.80 16.60
C THR A 59 20.81 10.47 15.32
N ARG A 60 19.73 11.23 15.08
CA ARG A 60 18.97 11.26 13.82
C ARG A 60 19.85 11.83 12.71
N SER A 61 20.19 11.02 11.70
CA SER A 61 20.93 11.46 10.51
C SER A 61 19.97 11.54 9.31
N THR A 62 19.91 12.70 8.66
CA THR A 62 19.22 12.90 7.38
C THR A 62 20.15 12.48 6.24
N THR A 63 19.84 11.37 5.58
CA THR A 63 20.49 10.99 4.33
C THR A 63 19.44 11.11 3.25
N TYR A 64 19.56 12.08 2.34
CA TYR A 64 18.80 12.07 1.10
C TYR A 64 19.07 10.72 0.41
N LEU A 65 18.02 9.97 0.07
CA LEU A 65 18.23 8.68 -0.58
C LEU A 65 18.59 8.92 -2.05
N ASP A 66 19.78 8.46 -2.43
CA ASP A 66 20.21 8.47 -3.82
C ASP A 66 19.28 7.58 -4.65
N VAL A 67 18.74 8.12 -5.74
CA VAL A 67 17.90 7.34 -6.66
C VAL A 67 18.79 6.48 -7.56
N GLU A 68 18.57 5.17 -7.54
CA GLU A 68 19.27 4.21 -8.40
C GLU A 68 18.56 4.05 -9.75
N SER A 69 17.22 4.01 -9.75
CA SER A 69 16.44 3.93 -10.98
C SER A 69 15.05 4.53 -10.83
N ALA A 70 14.49 5.01 -11.93
CA ALA A 70 13.11 5.50 -12.02
C ALA A 70 12.49 5.02 -13.35
N VAL A 71 11.38 4.30 -13.29
CA VAL A 71 10.74 3.69 -14.47
C VAL A 71 9.29 4.15 -14.59
N PRO A 72 8.88 4.67 -15.76
CA PRO A 72 7.48 5.01 -16.01
C PRO A 72 6.66 3.75 -16.30
N ILE A 73 5.46 3.68 -15.73
CA ILE A 73 4.50 2.60 -15.96
C ILE A 73 3.20 3.19 -16.51
N GLY A 74 2.70 2.62 -17.59
CA GLY A 74 1.51 3.10 -18.30
C GLY A 74 1.82 3.40 -19.77
N ASP A 75 1.14 4.37 -20.33
CA ASP A 75 1.30 4.73 -21.74
C ASP A 75 2.62 5.48 -21.96
N THR A 76 3.27 5.25 -23.10
CA THR A 76 4.63 5.75 -23.41
C THR A 76 4.75 7.26 -23.23
N ASP A 77 3.76 8.03 -23.70
CA ASP A 77 3.78 9.49 -23.68
C ASP A 77 3.07 10.08 -22.46
N LYS A 78 2.27 9.27 -21.76
CA LYS A 78 1.52 9.69 -20.57
C LYS A 78 1.47 8.57 -19.53
N PRO A 79 2.60 8.26 -18.86
CA PRO A 79 2.67 7.25 -17.82
C PRO A 79 1.56 7.47 -16.78
N SER A 80 1.09 6.40 -16.14
CA SER A 80 0.12 6.49 -15.04
C SER A 80 0.81 6.67 -13.69
N TYR A 81 2.03 6.13 -13.53
CA TYR A 81 2.85 6.31 -12.34
C TYR A 81 4.32 5.98 -12.62
N TYR A 82 5.18 6.24 -11.65
CA TYR A 82 6.62 6.02 -11.69
C TYR A 82 7.04 5.12 -10.53
N ILE A 83 7.90 4.13 -10.79
CA ILE A 83 8.53 3.32 -9.76
C ILE A 83 9.96 3.82 -9.59
N VAL A 84 10.30 4.31 -8.40
CA VAL A 84 11.62 4.86 -8.08
C VAL A 84 12.29 3.98 -7.03
N ASN A 85 13.41 3.36 -7.40
CA ASN A 85 14.25 2.57 -6.49
C ASN A 85 15.41 3.41 -5.97
N TYR A 86 15.69 3.28 -4.68
CA TYR A 86 16.82 3.94 -4.04
C TYR A 86 18.06 3.04 -4.02
N ALA A 87 19.23 3.66 -4.11
CA ALA A 87 20.51 2.98 -4.07
C ALA A 87 20.74 2.24 -2.74
N ASN A 88 21.67 1.29 -2.77
CA ASN A 88 22.07 0.49 -1.61
C ASN A 88 20.93 -0.32 -0.99
N ASN A 89 19.92 -0.69 -1.78
CA ASN A 89 18.77 -1.47 -1.31
C ASN A 89 17.97 -0.74 -0.21
N SER A 90 17.91 0.59 -0.30
CA SER A 90 17.28 1.47 0.70
C SER A 90 15.79 1.69 0.46
N GLY A 91 15.13 0.76 -0.23
CA GLY A 91 13.70 0.80 -0.50
C GLY A 91 13.33 1.35 -1.87
N PHE A 92 12.04 1.65 -2.02
CA PHE A 92 11.45 2.19 -3.23
C PHE A 92 10.23 3.05 -2.91
N VAL A 93 9.83 3.89 -3.87
CA VAL A 93 8.55 4.62 -3.85
C VAL A 93 7.86 4.53 -5.21
N ILE A 94 6.54 4.39 -5.21
CA ILE A 94 5.69 4.45 -6.40
C ILE A 94 4.91 5.76 -6.38
N ILE A 95 5.08 6.58 -7.42
CA ILE A 95 4.58 7.96 -7.48
C ILE A 95 3.56 8.10 -8.61
N ALA A 96 2.36 8.61 -8.32
CA ALA A 96 1.37 8.84 -9.36
C ALA A 96 1.83 9.90 -10.38
N ALA A 97 1.54 9.64 -11.66
CA ALA A 97 1.84 10.56 -12.76
C ALA A 97 0.69 11.55 -13.03
N ASP A 98 -0.26 11.68 -12.11
CA ASP A 98 -1.37 12.62 -12.20
C ASP A 98 -1.65 13.25 -10.84
N LYS A 99 -1.68 14.58 -10.82
CA LYS A 99 -1.78 15.45 -9.65
C LYS A 99 -3.14 15.34 -8.96
N ARG A 100 -4.14 14.78 -9.64
CA ARG A 100 -5.46 14.49 -9.10
C ARG A 100 -5.50 13.20 -8.27
N ALA A 101 -4.55 12.29 -8.47
CA ALA A 101 -4.41 11.06 -7.70
C ALA A 101 -3.55 11.26 -6.44
N GLU A 102 -3.41 10.21 -5.63
CA GLU A 102 -2.48 10.28 -4.50
C GLU A 102 -1.03 10.23 -4.96
N PRO A 103 -0.18 11.17 -4.49
CA PRO A 103 1.16 11.34 -5.04
C PRO A 103 2.05 10.13 -4.75
N VAL A 104 1.92 9.51 -3.57
CA VAL A 104 2.64 8.29 -3.20
C VAL A 104 1.64 7.15 -3.13
N LEU A 105 1.74 6.24 -4.09
CA LEU A 105 0.85 5.09 -4.26
C LEU A 105 1.31 3.89 -3.40
N ALA A 106 2.61 3.73 -3.23
CA ALA A 106 3.22 2.71 -2.37
C ALA A 106 4.67 3.09 -2.04
N PHE A 107 5.23 2.57 -0.94
CA PHE A 107 6.65 2.69 -0.64
C PHE A 107 7.15 1.54 0.23
N SER A 108 8.46 1.34 0.27
CA SER A 108 9.18 0.51 1.22
C SER A 108 10.44 1.23 1.67
N THR A 109 10.83 1.07 2.93
CA THR A 109 12.08 1.62 3.49
C THR A 109 13.29 0.69 3.34
N GLU A 110 13.07 -0.50 2.81
CA GLU A 110 14.09 -1.53 2.60
C GLU A 110 13.83 -2.27 1.29
N GLY A 111 14.89 -2.85 0.71
CA GLY A 111 14.77 -3.61 -0.53
C GLY A 111 14.79 -2.73 -1.78
N SER A 112 14.30 -3.30 -2.89
CA SER A 112 14.01 -2.60 -4.14
C SER A 112 12.78 -3.24 -4.80
N PHE A 113 12.13 -2.51 -5.69
CA PHE A 113 11.03 -2.99 -6.50
C PHE A 113 11.55 -3.59 -7.80
N ASP A 114 11.29 -4.88 -8.02
CA ASP A 114 11.54 -5.53 -9.31
C ASP A 114 10.48 -5.08 -10.32
N ILE A 115 10.92 -4.72 -11.52
CA ILE A 115 10.10 -4.11 -12.57
C ILE A 115 9.79 -5.15 -13.66
N ASP A 116 10.44 -6.31 -13.61
CA ASP A 116 10.16 -7.44 -14.48
C ASP A 116 8.83 -8.09 -14.09
N THR A 117 7.77 -7.73 -14.82
CA THR A 117 6.40 -8.20 -14.55
C THR A 117 6.26 -9.72 -14.55
N ASP A 118 7.12 -10.44 -15.28
CA ASP A 118 7.11 -11.90 -15.34
C ASP A 118 7.61 -12.54 -14.03
N LYS A 119 8.31 -11.77 -13.20
CA LYS A 119 8.76 -12.16 -11.86
C LYS A 119 7.85 -11.64 -10.75
N LEU A 120 6.83 -10.85 -11.08
CA LEU A 120 5.92 -10.29 -10.09
C LEU A 120 4.75 -11.24 -9.78
N PRO A 121 4.32 -11.33 -8.50
CA PRO A 121 3.13 -12.10 -8.14
C PRO A 121 1.90 -11.60 -8.89
N GLY A 122 1.02 -12.52 -9.30
CA GLY A 122 -0.15 -12.22 -10.14
C GLY A 122 -1.03 -11.08 -9.61
N GLY A 123 -1.36 -11.03 -8.32
CA GLY A 123 -2.17 -9.91 -7.83
C GLY A 123 -1.40 -8.60 -7.61
N LEU A 124 -0.05 -8.62 -7.57
CA LEU A 124 0.71 -7.37 -7.68
C LEU A 124 0.59 -6.82 -9.10
N VAL A 125 0.66 -7.69 -10.12
CA VAL A 125 0.40 -7.31 -11.51
C VAL A 125 -1.03 -6.79 -11.67
N GLU A 126 -2.01 -7.44 -11.04
CA GLU A 126 -3.41 -6.97 -11.03
C GLU A 126 -3.56 -5.61 -10.35
N TRP A 127 -2.93 -5.38 -9.19
CA TRP A 127 -2.90 -4.06 -8.54
C TRP A 127 -2.23 -3.00 -9.41
N MET A 128 -1.09 -3.32 -10.03
CA MET A 128 -0.38 -2.43 -10.94
C MET A 128 -1.23 -2.04 -12.15
N SER A 129 -2.00 -3.00 -12.69
CA SER A 129 -2.97 -2.76 -13.77
C SER A 129 -4.15 -1.93 -13.29
N GLY A 130 -4.79 -2.29 -12.18
CA GLY A 130 -5.91 -1.53 -11.63
C GLY A 130 -5.53 -0.11 -11.22
N THR A 131 -4.29 0.10 -10.77
CA THR A 131 -3.73 1.43 -10.50
C THR A 131 -3.52 2.22 -11.79
N LYS A 132 -3.08 1.57 -12.87
CA LYS A 132 -3.00 2.20 -14.20
C LYS A 132 -4.38 2.69 -14.64
N ASP A 133 -5.38 1.82 -14.54
CA ASP A 133 -6.76 2.07 -14.96
C ASP A 133 -7.39 3.19 -14.11
N TYR A 134 -7.18 3.17 -12.78
CA TYR A 134 -7.64 4.22 -11.87
C TYR A 134 -7.12 5.62 -12.26
N ILE A 135 -5.83 5.73 -12.58
CA ILE A 135 -5.24 7.01 -13.01
C ILE A 135 -5.84 7.45 -14.36
N GLN A 136 -6.13 6.50 -15.24
CA GLN A 136 -6.79 6.78 -16.52
C GLN A 136 -8.23 7.25 -16.31
N ASP A 137 -9.01 6.60 -15.44
CA ASP A 137 -10.38 7.00 -15.10
C ASP A 137 -10.42 8.43 -14.51
N ILE A 138 -9.45 8.80 -13.68
CA ILE A 138 -9.33 10.17 -13.16
C ILE A 138 -9.10 11.19 -14.28
N ARG A 139 -8.27 10.82 -15.27
CA ARG A 139 -8.00 11.67 -16.44
C ARG A 139 -9.25 11.86 -17.29
N GLU A 140 -9.98 10.78 -17.54
CA GLU A 140 -11.17 10.76 -18.40
C GLU A 140 -12.40 11.42 -17.74
N SER A 141 -12.58 11.21 -16.44
CA SER A 141 -13.68 11.84 -15.67
C SER A 141 -13.55 13.36 -15.55
N ASN A 142 -12.39 13.93 -15.90
CA ASN A 142 -12.04 15.34 -15.79
C ASN A 142 -12.37 15.95 -14.41
N THR A 143 -12.26 15.12 -13.38
CA THR A 143 -12.53 15.53 -11.99
C THR A 143 -11.54 16.63 -11.65
N GLN A 144 -12.03 17.87 -11.48
CA GLN A 144 -11.15 18.97 -11.08
C GLN A 144 -10.64 18.67 -9.66
N SER A 145 -9.34 18.38 -9.52
CA SER A 145 -8.67 18.53 -8.24
C SER A 145 -8.62 20.03 -7.95
N SER A 146 -9.15 20.43 -6.80
CA SER A 146 -9.13 21.83 -6.36
C SER A 146 -7.74 22.33 -5.94
N GLU A 147 -6.68 21.54 -6.10
CA GLU A 147 -5.36 21.85 -5.52
C GLU A 147 -4.13 21.39 -6.30
N ALA A 148 -3.07 22.16 -6.08
CA ALA A 148 -1.74 21.91 -6.60
C ALA A 148 -1.08 20.69 -5.91
N PRO A 149 -0.49 19.76 -6.68
CA PRO A 149 0.16 18.53 -6.20
C PRO A 149 1.30 18.75 -5.19
N ASN A 150 1.94 19.92 -5.23
CA ASN A 150 3.02 20.30 -4.32
C ASN A 150 2.56 20.25 -2.86
N LEU A 151 1.26 20.47 -2.59
CA LEU A 151 0.69 20.39 -1.26
C LEU A 151 0.49 18.95 -0.78
N ARG A 152 0.10 18.02 -1.67
CA ARG A 152 -0.04 16.59 -1.34
C ARG A 152 1.33 15.93 -1.12
N LEU A 153 2.34 16.34 -1.90
CA LEU A 153 3.73 15.97 -1.67
C LEU A 153 4.23 16.44 -0.29
N CYS A 154 4.05 17.72 0.06
CA CYS A 154 4.46 18.25 1.39
C CYS A 154 3.89 17.46 2.57
N VAL A 155 2.75 16.78 2.40
CA VAL A 155 2.05 16.02 3.44
C VAL A 155 2.58 14.59 3.54
N ALA A 156 2.83 13.93 2.41
CA ALA A 156 3.55 12.66 2.36
C ALA A 156 4.96 12.78 2.99
N LEU A 157 5.61 13.93 2.80
CA LEU A 157 6.92 14.28 3.36
C LEU A 157 6.90 14.52 4.89
N LYS A 158 5.84 15.14 5.43
CA LYS A 158 5.69 15.34 6.89
C LYS A 158 5.28 14.09 7.65
N SER A 159 4.54 13.16 7.04
CA SER A 159 4.13 11.92 7.70
C SER A 159 5.26 10.89 7.81
N THR A 160 6.33 11.07 7.06
CA THR A 160 7.51 10.18 7.01
C THR A 160 8.73 10.72 7.77
N SER A 161 8.78 12.03 8.06
CA SER A 161 9.91 12.69 8.74
C SER A 161 9.51 13.43 10.02
N THR A 162 10.29 13.25 11.09
CA THR A 162 10.19 14.02 12.34
C THR A 162 10.97 15.34 12.31
N ARG A 163 11.40 15.82 11.13
CA ARG A 163 12.15 17.08 10.98
C ARG A 163 11.27 18.23 10.45
N ALA A 164 11.63 19.45 10.87
CA ALA A 164 11.05 20.68 10.35
C ALA A 164 11.52 20.87 8.90
N LEU A 165 10.64 20.62 7.93
CA LEU A 165 10.86 20.98 6.52
C LEU A 165 11.17 22.48 6.42
N ASN A 166 12.17 22.84 5.61
CA ASN A 166 12.41 24.22 5.23
C ASN A 166 11.18 24.71 4.44
N THR A 167 10.45 25.62 5.06
CA THR A 167 9.10 26.02 4.69
C THR A 167 8.99 26.71 3.33
N SER A 168 10.08 27.08 2.68
CA SER A 168 10.06 27.89 1.45
C SER A 168 9.44 27.19 0.23
N GLU A 169 9.43 25.86 0.16
CA GLU A 169 8.83 25.12 -0.97
C GLU A 169 7.33 24.82 -0.76
N CYS A 170 6.87 24.73 0.50
CA CYS A 170 5.44 24.56 0.82
C CYS A 170 4.69 25.91 0.98
N SER A 171 5.40 27.06 0.96
CA SER A 171 4.84 28.38 1.32
C SER A 171 4.18 29.16 0.18
N ASN A 172 4.13 28.65 -1.06
CA ASN A 172 3.58 29.44 -2.17
C ASN A 172 2.05 29.29 -2.38
N SER A 173 1.33 28.65 -1.46
CA SER A 173 -0.13 28.71 -1.43
C SER A 173 -0.58 29.64 -0.31
N ALA A 174 -1.00 30.85 -0.66
CA ALA A 174 -1.58 31.83 0.28
C ALA A 174 -2.81 31.29 1.05
N ASN A 175 -3.33 30.10 0.69
CA ASN A 175 -4.54 29.50 1.23
C ASN A 175 -4.30 28.26 2.12
N CYS A 176 -3.05 27.86 2.39
CA CYS A 176 -2.80 26.71 3.28
C CYS A 176 -1.56 26.90 4.17
N PRO A 177 -1.71 27.48 5.37
CA PRO A 177 -0.60 27.64 6.30
C PRO A 177 -0.04 26.27 6.74
N VAL A 178 1.28 26.19 6.92
CA VAL A 178 1.99 24.95 7.31
C VAL A 178 1.54 24.41 8.67
N GLU A 179 1.01 25.30 9.53
CA GLU A 179 0.43 25.00 10.86
C GLU A 179 -0.89 24.22 10.76
N SER A 180 -1.60 24.31 9.65
CA SER A 180 -2.83 23.53 9.38
C SER A 180 -2.57 22.11 8.87
N ILE A 181 -1.30 21.70 8.76
CA ILE A 181 -0.92 20.33 8.36
C ILE A 181 -0.57 19.52 9.61
N SER A 182 -1.27 18.40 9.83
CA SER A 182 -1.05 17.50 10.97
C SER A 182 -0.89 16.06 10.49
N SER A 183 0.00 15.27 11.11
CA SER A 183 0.03 13.81 10.93
C SER A 183 -0.04 13.12 12.29
N THR A 184 -0.87 12.09 12.39
CA THR A 184 -0.97 11.21 13.56
C THR A 184 -0.65 9.80 13.12
N VAL A 185 0.34 9.18 13.76
CA VAL A 185 0.77 7.80 13.50
C VAL A 185 0.56 6.97 14.76
N VAL A 186 -0.08 5.82 14.62
CA VAL A 186 -0.24 4.81 15.68
C VAL A 186 0.09 3.45 15.12
N GLY A 187 0.86 2.65 15.87
CA GLY A 187 1.28 1.31 15.45
C GLY A 187 2.49 1.32 14.50
N PRO A 188 2.83 0.16 13.91
CA PRO A 188 2.16 -1.14 14.05
C PRO A 188 2.20 -1.67 15.49
N LEU A 189 1.09 -2.21 16.00
CA LEU A 189 0.98 -2.72 17.37
C LEU A 189 1.43 -4.19 17.47
N LEU A 190 1.25 -4.97 16.41
CA LEU A 190 1.62 -6.39 16.41
C LEU A 190 3.13 -6.54 16.19
N GLU A 191 3.73 -7.46 16.94
CA GLU A 191 5.11 -7.91 16.71
C GLU A 191 5.16 -9.14 15.79
N THR A 192 4.01 -9.80 15.57
CA THR A 192 3.91 -11.06 14.84
C THR A 192 3.77 -10.84 13.36
N ALA A 193 4.30 -11.77 12.56
CA ALA A 193 3.87 -11.98 11.19
C ALA A 193 3.70 -13.47 10.97
N TRP A 194 2.56 -13.99 11.43
CA TRP A 194 2.24 -15.42 11.34
C TRP A 194 1.64 -15.77 9.98
N SER A 195 1.74 -17.05 9.60
CA SER A 195 1.18 -17.58 8.35
C SER A 195 0.22 -18.74 8.61
N GLN A 196 -0.43 -19.25 7.55
CA GLN A 196 -1.38 -20.36 7.65
C GLN A 196 -0.75 -21.74 7.45
N GLY A 197 0.54 -21.81 7.13
CA GLY A 197 1.22 -23.03 6.69
C GLY A 197 2.12 -23.65 7.75
N VAL A 198 3.16 -24.36 7.27
CA VAL A 198 4.11 -25.15 8.08
C VAL A 198 4.60 -24.37 9.31
N GLY A 199 4.64 -25.05 10.46
CA GLY A 199 4.94 -24.47 11.76
C GLY A 199 3.72 -23.89 12.48
N PHE A 200 2.77 -23.32 11.73
CA PHE A 200 1.54 -22.73 12.27
C PHE A 200 0.35 -23.68 12.19
N ASN A 201 0.33 -24.62 11.24
CA ASN A 201 -0.72 -25.63 11.08
C ASN A 201 -0.33 -27.04 11.57
N ASP A 202 0.90 -27.27 12.04
CA ASP A 202 1.43 -28.60 12.42
C ASP A 202 0.60 -29.38 13.44
N SER A 203 -0.16 -28.67 14.29
CA SER A 203 -1.01 -29.30 15.30
C SER A 203 -2.39 -29.70 14.75
N ILE A 204 -2.80 -29.21 13.59
CA ILE A 204 -4.13 -29.47 13.00
C ILE A 204 -4.16 -30.93 12.52
N PRO A 205 -5.07 -31.80 13.02
CA PRO A 205 -4.98 -33.24 12.76
C PRO A 205 -5.41 -33.65 11.33
N ILE A 206 -5.89 -32.71 10.52
CA ILE A 206 -6.43 -32.95 9.19
C ILE A 206 -5.30 -32.82 8.18
N LEU A 207 -5.13 -33.86 7.36
CA LEU A 207 -4.11 -33.93 6.32
C LEU A 207 -4.77 -33.98 4.94
N CYS A 208 -4.06 -33.44 3.96
CA CYS A 208 -4.35 -33.58 2.55
C CYS A 208 -3.70 -34.84 1.97
N ASP A 209 -4.11 -35.18 0.75
CA ASP A 209 -3.42 -36.19 -0.05
C ASP A 209 -1.95 -35.80 -0.19
N GLY A 210 -1.03 -36.71 0.16
CA GLY A 210 0.41 -36.43 0.22
C GLY A 210 0.95 -36.06 1.61
N GLY A 211 0.09 -36.00 2.63
CA GLY A 211 0.50 -35.98 4.05
C GLY A 211 0.86 -34.60 4.60
N TRP A 212 0.60 -33.52 3.86
CA TRP A 212 0.71 -32.16 4.40
C TRP A 212 -0.56 -31.72 5.12
N HIS A 213 -0.40 -30.87 6.13
CA HIS A 213 -1.51 -30.33 6.90
C HIS A 213 -2.33 -29.34 6.07
N VAL A 214 -3.65 -29.34 6.28
CA VAL A 214 -4.54 -28.28 5.75
C VAL A 214 -4.10 -26.89 6.25
N PRO A 215 -4.31 -25.82 5.48
CA PRO A 215 -4.05 -24.46 5.95
C PRO A 215 -4.85 -24.12 7.21
N ALA A 216 -4.31 -23.28 8.06
CA ALA A 216 -4.96 -22.92 9.33
C ALA A 216 -6.27 -22.13 9.19
N GLY A 217 -6.43 -21.38 8.10
CA GLY A 217 -7.54 -20.45 7.88
C GLY A 217 -7.22 -19.04 8.40
N CYS A 218 -7.54 -18.02 7.58
CA CYS A 218 -7.19 -16.62 7.84
C CYS A 218 -7.81 -16.07 9.14
N VAL A 219 -9.04 -16.46 9.46
CA VAL A 219 -9.73 -16.04 10.69
C VAL A 219 -9.00 -16.55 11.93
N ALA A 220 -8.55 -17.82 11.93
CA ALA A 220 -7.81 -18.37 13.05
C ALA A 220 -6.45 -17.67 13.24
N ILE A 221 -5.74 -17.38 12.15
CA ILE A 221 -4.48 -16.62 12.22
C ILE A 221 -4.69 -15.20 12.73
N ALA A 222 -5.68 -14.47 12.22
CA ALA A 222 -5.97 -13.11 12.68
C ALA A 222 -6.31 -13.08 14.18
N MET A 223 -7.15 -14.01 14.64
CA MET A 223 -7.45 -14.15 16.06
C MET A 223 -6.22 -14.49 16.90
N ALA A 224 -5.41 -15.46 16.45
CA ALA A 224 -4.24 -15.91 17.19
C ALA A 224 -3.17 -14.80 17.34
N GLN A 225 -2.97 -13.96 16.31
CA GLN A 225 -2.06 -12.80 16.39
C GLN A 225 -2.56 -11.75 17.40
N VAL A 226 -3.86 -11.45 17.43
CA VAL A 226 -4.45 -10.55 18.45
C VAL A 226 -4.33 -11.14 19.85
N MET A 227 -4.53 -12.46 20.00
CA MET A 227 -4.35 -13.12 21.29
C MET A 227 -2.89 -13.11 21.76
N TYR A 228 -1.94 -13.29 20.84
CA TYR A 228 -0.51 -13.15 21.14
C TYR A 228 -0.16 -11.73 21.55
N TYR A 229 -0.73 -10.70 20.91
CA TYR A 229 -0.54 -9.31 21.30
C TYR A 229 -0.98 -9.07 22.76
N HIS A 230 -2.17 -9.57 23.13
CA HIS A 230 -2.67 -9.47 24.51
C HIS A 230 -2.03 -10.44 25.49
N LYS A 231 -1.31 -11.47 25.03
CA LYS A 231 -0.78 -12.56 25.85
C LYS A 231 -1.87 -13.19 26.74
N TYR A 232 -3.05 -13.41 26.16
CA TYR A 232 -4.23 -13.89 26.87
C TYR A 232 -5.04 -14.89 26.05
N PRO A 233 -5.54 -16.00 26.66
CA PRO A 233 -5.55 -16.35 28.09
C PRO A 233 -4.25 -17.00 28.63
N SER A 234 -4.14 -17.17 29.95
CA SER A 234 -2.96 -17.76 30.62
C SER A 234 -2.75 -19.27 30.39
N THR A 235 -3.65 -19.93 29.66
CA THR A 235 -3.60 -21.37 29.33
C THR A 235 -2.57 -21.72 28.24
N TYR A 236 -1.97 -20.71 27.63
CA TYR A 236 -0.92 -20.83 26.62
C TYR A 236 0.42 -20.32 27.15
N ASN A 237 1.51 -20.96 26.71
CA ASN A 237 2.85 -20.48 27.03
C ASN A 237 3.30 -19.45 25.98
N TRP A 238 2.88 -18.20 26.18
CA TRP A 238 3.16 -17.10 25.24
C TRP A 238 4.64 -16.83 25.00
N ALA A 239 5.51 -17.13 25.98
CA ALA A 239 6.95 -16.95 25.86
C ALA A 239 7.61 -17.95 24.90
N LYS A 240 6.94 -19.06 24.57
CA LYS A 240 7.41 -20.04 23.58
C LYS A 240 6.91 -19.78 22.16
N MET A 241 5.99 -18.83 21.98
CA MET A 241 5.50 -18.45 20.66
C MET A 241 6.44 -17.40 20.08
N LEU A 242 6.99 -17.65 18.89
CA LEU A 242 7.91 -16.72 18.22
C LEU A 242 7.13 -15.79 17.28
N PRO A 243 7.56 -14.53 17.12
CA PRO A 243 6.84 -13.55 16.30
C PRO A 243 6.79 -13.92 14.80
N TYR A 244 7.83 -14.57 14.28
CA TYR A 244 7.97 -14.83 12.84
C TYR A 244 7.99 -16.30 12.47
N HIS A 245 8.06 -17.21 13.45
CA HIS A 245 8.17 -18.64 13.22
C HIS A 245 7.06 -19.39 13.95
N GLY A 246 6.49 -20.35 13.24
CA GLY A 246 5.61 -21.33 13.85
C GLY A 246 6.35 -22.20 14.87
N GLY A 247 5.58 -22.94 15.65
CA GLY A 247 6.09 -23.79 16.72
C GLY A 247 4.94 -24.46 17.46
N SER A 248 5.25 -25.44 18.30
CA SER A 248 4.23 -26.29 18.93
C SER A 248 3.17 -25.51 19.71
N GLU A 249 3.54 -24.45 20.44
CA GLU A 249 2.55 -23.65 21.18
C GLU A 249 1.70 -22.76 20.26
N ALA A 250 2.30 -22.15 19.23
CA ALA A 250 1.56 -21.32 18.27
C ALA A 250 0.59 -22.18 17.45
N SER A 251 1.05 -23.33 16.93
CA SER A 251 0.19 -24.25 16.19
C SER A 251 -0.90 -24.87 17.08
N ARG A 252 -0.59 -25.14 18.36
CA ARG A 252 -1.60 -25.56 19.34
C ARG A 252 -2.70 -24.52 19.50
N LEU A 253 -2.36 -23.24 19.71
CA LEU A 253 -3.34 -22.15 19.81
C LEU A 253 -4.21 -22.07 18.54
N ILE A 254 -3.57 -22.09 17.37
CA ILE A 254 -4.24 -21.98 16.07
C ILE A 254 -5.20 -23.16 15.84
N ARG A 255 -4.78 -24.39 16.16
CA ARG A 255 -5.64 -25.57 16.14
C ARG A 255 -6.81 -25.40 17.11
N ASP A 256 -6.55 -25.03 18.37
CA ASP A 256 -7.58 -24.90 19.39
C ASP A 256 -8.66 -23.89 18.96
N LEU A 257 -8.27 -22.76 18.33
CA LEU A 257 -9.19 -21.81 17.72
C LEU A 257 -10.07 -22.47 16.65
N GLY A 258 -9.45 -23.11 15.65
CA GLY A 258 -10.15 -23.71 14.52
C GLY A 258 -11.10 -24.86 14.90
N LEU A 259 -10.72 -25.65 15.92
CA LEU A 259 -11.51 -26.76 16.43
C LEU A 259 -12.58 -26.36 17.47
N THR A 260 -12.68 -25.08 17.85
CA THR A 260 -13.80 -24.65 18.70
C THR A 260 -15.13 -24.87 17.97
N ASP A 261 -16.14 -25.42 18.65
CA ASP A 261 -17.49 -25.60 18.07
C ASP A 261 -18.10 -24.27 17.58
N ALA A 262 -17.70 -23.15 18.20
CA ALA A 262 -18.19 -21.83 17.84
C ALA A 262 -17.51 -21.27 16.57
N LEU A 263 -16.20 -21.47 16.39
CA LEU A 263 -15.53 -21.03 15.16
C LEU A 263 -15.83 -22.01 14.02
N HIS A 264 -15.78 -23.31 14.30
CA HIS A 264 -16.08 -24.41 13.40
C HIS A 264 -15.46 -24.17 12.02
N MET A 265 -14.13 -24.24 11.97
CA MET A 265 -13.38 -24.04 10.73
C MET A 265 -13.71 -25.16 9.74
N ASP A 266 -14.12 -24.78 8.53
CA ASP A 266 -14.26 -25.72 7.42
C ASP A 266 -12.89 -25.91 6.78
N TYR A 267 -12.26 -27.04 7.08
CA TYR A 267 -10.91 -27.34 6.67
C TYR A 267 -10.87 -27.98 5.28
N GLY A 268 -10.22 -27.31 4.33
CA GLY A 268 -9.99 -27.80 2.97
C GLY A 268 -8.52 -27.65 2.56
N CYS A 269 -8.09 -28.51 1.64
CA CYS A 269 -6.71 -28.52 1.14
C CYS A 269 -6.34 -27.27 0.33
N ASP A 270 -7.30 -26.69 -0.37
CA ASP A 270 -7.13 -25.47 -1.17
C ASP A 270 -7.39 -24.19 -0.36
N GLY A 271 -7.78 -24.33 0.91
CA GLY A 271 -8.13 -23.22 1.78
C GLY A 271 -9.03 -23.68 2.92
N SER A 272 -8.96 -23.00 4.05
CA SER A 272 -9.81 -23.27 5.20
C SER A 272 -10.57 -22.01 5.60
N PHE A 273 -11.88 -22.16 5.80
CA PHE A 273 -12.81 -21.05 5.79
C PHE A 273 -13.78 -21.08 6.96
N THR A 274 -14.12 -19.91 7.46
CA THR A 274 -15.23 -19.71 8.40
C THR A 274 -15.68 -18.25 8.36
N ASP A 275 -16.85 -17.98 8.90
CA ASP A 275 -17.40 -16.63 8.98
C ASP A 275 -16.72 -15.83 10.10
N THR A 276 -16.07 -14.71 9.75
CA THR A 276 -15.38 -13.82 10.69
C THR A 276 -16.29 -13.33 11.81
N LYS A 277 -17.61 -13.25 11.61
CA LYS A 277 -18.56 -12.85 12.67
C LYS A 277 -18.53 -13.77 13.89
N LYS A 278 -18.14 -15.04 13.70
CA LYS A 278 -18.04 -16.02 14.79
C LYS A 278 -16.92 -15.68 15.78
N ALA A 279 -15.88 -14.95 15.35
CA ALA A 279 -14.76 -14.56 16.20
C ALA A 279 -15.20 -13.80 17.45
N GLU A 280 -16.22 -12.95 17.36
CA GLU A 280 -16.81 -12.25 18.51
C GLU A 280 -17.22 -13.23 19.62
N SER A 281 -17.98 -14.28 19.26
CA SER A 281 -18.45 -15.26 20.23
C SER A 281 -17.30 -16.12 20.77
N VAL A 282 -16.34 -16.46 19.92
CA VAL A 282 -15.20 -17.30 20.28
C VAL A 282 -14.30 -16.59 21.30
N PHE A 283 -13.95 -15.32 21.07
CA PHE A 283 -13.21 -14.52 22.04
C PHE A 283 -13.89 -14.53 23.41
N LYS A 284 -15.20 -14.21 23.46
CA LYS A 284 -15.94 -14.05 24.71
C LYS A 284 -16.21 -15.38 25.42
N LYS A 285 -16.70 -16.39 24.70
CA LYS A 285 -17.22 -17.62 25.31
C LYS A 285 -16.17 -18.73 25.46
N ASN A 286 -15.16 -18.77 24.59
CA ASN A 286 -14.18 -19.85 24.56
C ASN A 286 -12.83 -19.42 25.15
N PHE A 287 -12.44 -18.16 24.96
CA PHE A 287 -11.13 -17.66 25.40
C PHE A 287 -11.20 -16.64 26.54
N GLY A 288 -12.41 -16.33 27.03
CA GLY A 288 -12.63 -15.55 28.25
C GLY A 288 -12.36 -14.06 28.12
N TYR A 289 -12.41 -13.50 26.91
CA TYR A 289 -12.28 -12.04 26.71
C TYR A 289 -13.49 -11.32 27.28
N SER A 290 -13.27 -10.26 28.06
CA SER A 290 -14.32 -9.40 28.61
C SER A 290 -15.14 -8.70 27.52
N SER A 291 -14.54 -8.40 26.36
CA SER A 291 -15.27 -7.86 25.23
C SER A 291 -14.70 -8.28 23.87
N ALA A 292 -15.61 -8.35 22.90
CA ALA A 292 -15.37 -8.37 21.46
C ALA A 292 -16.69 -8.00 20.78
N THR A 293 -16.63 -7.32 19.64
CA THR A 293 -17.80 -6.85 18.89
C THR A 293 -17.56 -6.98 17.40
N TYR A 294 -18.47 -7.66 16.70
CA TYR A 294 -18.55 -7.70 15.25
C TYR A 294 -19.42 -6.55 14.74
N GLY A 295 -19.03 -5.94 13.63
CA GLY A 295 -19.85 -4.94 12.94
C GLY A 295 -19.27 -4.55 11.60
N SER A 296 -20.01 -3.75 10.85
CA SER A 296 -19.53 -3.20 9.58
C SER A 296 -18.34 -2.28 9.78
N PHE A 297 -17.44 -2.26 8.80
CA PHE A 297 -16.23 -1.45 8.86
C PHE A 297 -16.54 0.02 9.12
N ASN A 298 -15.82 0.62 10.06
CA ASN A 298 -15.91 2.03 10.38
C ASN A 298 -14.52 2.56 10.76
N SER A 299 -13.94 3.39 9.90
CA SER A 299 -12.58 3.91 10.07
C SER A 299 -12.39 4.75 11.33
N ASN A 300 -13.43 5.45 11.81
CA ASN A 300 -13.37 6.23 13.06
C ASN A 300 -13.29 5.31 14.28
N ILE A 301 -14.05 4.21 14.27
CA ILE A 301 -13.96 3.19 15.32
C ILE A 301 -12.58 2.55 15.29
N VAL A 302 -12.07 2.14 14.12
CA VAL A 302 -10.73 1.56 13.96
C VAL A 302 -9.66 2.49 14.56
N GLN A 303 -9.64 3.77 14.18
CA GLN A 303 -8.70 4.74 14.75
C GLN A 303 -8.82 4.86 16.28
N SER A 304 -10.04 4.87 16.82
CA SER A 304 -10.28 4.94 18.27
C SER A 304 -9.76 3.70 19.02
N GLN A 305 -9.96 2.51 18.44
CA GLN A 305 -9.45 1.25 18.99
C GLN A 305 -7.92 1.24 18.99
N LEU A 306 -7.31 1.60 17.86
CA LEU A 306 -5.85 1.64 17.71
C LEU A 306 -5.20 2.66 18.64
N LYS A 307 -5.78 3.86 18.78
CA LYS A 307 -5.35 4.86 19.80
C LYS A 307 -5.43 4.31 21.23
N SER A 308 -6.31 3.35 21.48
CA SER A 308 -6.47 2.66 22.76
C SER A 308 -5.59 1.42 22.91
N GLY A 309 -4.68 1.15 21.95
CA GLY A 309 -3.84 -0.04 21.95
C GLY A 309 -4.60 -1.34 21.69
N LEU A 310 -5.68 -1.29 20.90
CA LEU A 310 -6.52 -2.45 20.59
C LEU A 310 -6.47 -2.71 19.08
N PRO A 311 -5.73 -3.75 18.62
CA PRO A 311 -5.78 -4.21 17.24
C PRO A 311 -7.19 -4.64 16.84
N VAL A 312 -7.52 -4.46 15.56
CA VAL A 312 -8.84 -4.76 14.99
C VAL A 312 -8.68 -5.85 13.95
N ILE A 313 -9.55 -6.86 13.97
CA ILE A 313 -9.59 -7.84 12.86
C ILE A 313 -10.49 -7.26 11.78
N LEU A 314 -9.97 -7.13 10.56
CA LEU A 314 -10.73 -6.72 9.38
C LEU A 314 -11.05 -7.95 8.52
N ARG A 315 -12.14 -7.85 7.75
CA ARG A 315 -12.40 -8.74 6.62
C ARG A 315 -12.89 -7.97 5.42
N GLY A 316 -12.68 -8.56 4.25
CA GLY A 316 -13.23 -8.09 2.98
C GLY A 316 -13.38 -9.24 1.99
N GLU A 317 -14.12 -8.99 0.93
CA GLU A 317 -14.41 -9.92 -0.16
C GLU A 317 -13.92 -9.36 -1.49
N LYS A 318 -13.59 -10.27 -2.41
CA LYS A 318 -13.33 -9.92 -3.81
C LYS A 318 -14.59 -9.46 -4.52
N SER A 319 -14.43 -8.62 -5.54
CA SER A 319 -15.52 -8.18 -6.44
C SER A 319 -16.26 -9.33 -7.11
N SER A 320 -15.60 -10.47 -7.33
CA SER A 320 -16.23 -11.70 -7.85
C SER A 320 -17.20 -12.37 -6.87
N GLY A 321 -17.19 -11.98 -5.59
CA GLY A 321 -18.07 -12.53 -4.55
C GLY A 321 -17.69 -13.94 -4.05
N GLU A 322 -16.62 -14.54 -4.57
CA GLU A 322 -16.28 -15.96 -4.36
C GLU A 322 -15.23 -16.22 -3.29
N ALA A 323 -14.47 -15.20 -2.85
CA ALA A 323 -13.42 -15.38 -1.84
C ALA A 323 -13.30 -14.18 -0.89
N GLY A 324 -13.51 -14.43 0.40
CA GLY A 324 -13.27 -13.49 1.49
C GLY A 324 -11.92 -13.74 2.18
N HIS A 325 -11.37 -12.72 2.81
CA HIS A 325 -10.16 -12.81 3.62
C HIS A 325 -10.32 -12.04 4.92
N ALA A 326 -9.56 -12.45 5.94
CA ALA A 326 -9.52 -11.78 7.24
C ALA A 326 -8.07 -11.54 7.67
N TRP A 327 -7.81 -10.37 8.24
CA TRP A 327 -6.47 -9.93 8.63
C TRP A 327 -6.53 -9.00 9.84
N VAL A 328 -5.38 -8.61 10.40
CA VAL A 328 -5.34 -7.66 11.52
C VAL A 328 -4.95 -6.29 11.01
N CYS A 329 -5.70 -5.27 11.42
CA CYS A 329 -5.29 -3.88 11.36
C CYS A 329 -4.77 -3.46 12.73
N ASP A 330 -3.53 -3.00 12.76
CA ASP A 330 -2.79 -2.74 13.99
C ASP A 330 -2.06 -1.40 13.96
N GLY A 331 -2.42 -0.51 13.03
CA GLY A 331 -1.90 0.85 13.00
C GLY A 331 -2.69 1.73 12.05
N PHE A 332 -2.58 3.05 12.21
CA PHE A 332 -3.05 4.02 11.21
C PHE A 332 -2.09 5.20 11.07
N ILE A 333 -2.06 5.79 9.88
CA ILE A 333 -1.47 7.11 9.58
C ILE A 333 -2.63 7.99 9.14
N GLN A 334 -2.95 9.02 9.92
CA GLN A 334 -3.92 10.04 9.57
C GLN A 334 -3.16 11.33 9.27
N SER A 335 -3.20 11.77 8.02
CA SER A 335 -2.60 13.04 7.61
C SER A 335 -3.69 14.01 7.20
N ASN A 336 -3.68 15.21 7.76
CA ASN A 336 -4.61 16.28 7.42
C ASN A 336 -3.84 17.45 6.84
N THR A 337 -4.42 18.04 5.82
CA THR A 337 -4.00 19.27 5.16
C THR A 337 -5.14 20.28 5.32
N CYS A 338 -5.01 21.47 4.76
CA CYS A 338 -6.06 22.49 4.81
C CYS A 338 -7.36 22.09 4.09
N THR A 339 -7.32 20.99 3.34
CA THR A 339 -8.28 20.71 2.26
C THR A 339 -8.48 19.22 2.04
N HIS A 340 -7.53 18.39 2.44
CA HIS A 340 -7.56 16.94 2.29
C HIS A 340 -7.22 16.26 3.61
N SER A 341 -7.77 15.07 3.79
CA SER A 341 -7.54 14.21 4.96
C SER A 341 -7.34 12.81 4.43
N THR A 342 -6.15 12.25 4.64
CA THR A 342 -5.80 10.90 4.18
C THR A 342 -5.66 9.97 5.38
N LEU A 343 -6.20 8.77 5.23
CA LEU A 343 -6.13 7.74 6.24
C LEU A 343 -5.58 6.46 5.62
N GLN A 344 -4.45 6.02 6.14
CA GLN A 344 -3.86 4.72 5.84
C GLN A 344 -3.96 3.82 7.06
N LEU A 345 -4.18 2.54 6.84
CA LEU A 345 -4.25 1.50 7.85
C LEU A 345 -3.09 0.54 7.66
N HIS A 346 -2.38 0.21 8.74
CA HIS A 346 -1.40 -0.86 8.71
C HIS A 346 -2.14 -2.20 8.71
N MET A 347 -1.78 -3.09 7.79
CA MET A 347 -2.40 -4.39 7.60
C MET A 347 -1.39 -5.50 7.81
N ASN A 348 -1.73 -6.44 8.68
CA ASN A 348 -1.05 -7.71 8.85
C ASN A 348 -1.91 -8.83 8.27
N TRP A 349 -1.59 -9.25 7.05
CA TRP A 349 -2.42 -10.14 6.24
C TRP A 349 -2.46 -11.61 6.71
N GLY A 350 -1.60 -11.98 7.66
CA GLY A 350 -1.52 -13.36 8.16
C GLY A 350 -0.92 -14.35 7.15
N TRP A 351 0.02 -13.88 6.31
CA TRP A 351 0.74 -14.68 5.32
C TRP A 351 2.23 -14.84 5.61
N GLY A 352 2.68 -14.46 6.82
CA GLY A 352 4.10 -14.49 7.21
C GLY A 352 4.88 -13.25 6.79
N SER A 353 5.98 -12.95 7.50
CA SER A 353 7.00 -11.98 7.06
C SER A 353 8.11 -12.63 6.22
N GLN A 354 8.17 -13.95 6.22
CA GLN A 354 9.20 -14.71 5.54
C GLN A 354 8.70 -15.13 4.17
N TYR A 355 9.51 -14.80 3.16
CA TYR A 355 9.51 -15.36 1.81
C TYR A 355 8.34 -16.32 1.54
N THR A 356 7.24 -15.77 1.03
CA THR A 356 6.38 -16.53 0.13
C THR A 356 7.26 -17.13 -0.98
N THR A 357 6.76 -18.06 -1.79
CA THR A 357 7.49 -18.54 -2.98
C THR A 357 7.96 -17.42 -3.92
N THR A 358 7.50 -16.18 -3.71
CA THR A 358 7.85 -14.94 -4.40
C THR A 358 8.75 -13.97 -3.61
N GLY A 359 9.10 -14.26 -2.36
CA GLY A 359 10.04 -13.47 -1.56
C GLY A 359 9.53 -12.13 -1.01
N LYS A 360 8.21 -11.96 -0.84
CA LYS A 360 7.62 -10.66 -0.50
C LYS A 360 6.91 -10.68 0.86
N ASN A 361 7.11 -9.60 1.63
CA ASN A 361 6.31 -9.25 2.80
C ASN A 361 5.16 -8.35 2.33
N PHE A 362 3.92 -8.71 2.65
CA PHE A 362 2.74 -7.95 2.25
C PHE A 362 2.18 -7.08 3.37
N ASN A 363 2.73 -7.18 4.58
CA ASN A 363 2.30 -6.30 5.66
C ASN A 363 2.75 -4.87 5.36
N GLY A 364 1.88 -3.90 5.57
CA GLY A 364 2.18 -2.52 5.21
C GLY A 364 1.01 -1.56 5.39
N TRP A 365 1.20 -0.32 4.95
CA TRP A 365 0.23 0.76 5.05
C TRP A 365 -0.61 0.85 3.78
N TYR A 366 -1.94 0.78 3.93
CA TYR A 366 -2.89 0.77 2.82
C TYR A 366 -3.93 1.86 2.98
N GLY A 367 -4.35 2.49 1.88
CA GLY A 367 -5.44 3.46 1.89
C GLY A 367 -6.76 2.85 2.35
N VAL A 368 -7.59 3.65 3.02
CA VAL A 368 -8.97 3.22 3.33
C VAL A 368 -9.77 3.05 2.04
N ASN A 369 -10.40 1.88 1.88
CA ASN A 369 -11.10 1.44 0.66
C ASN A 369 -10.18 1.14 -0.54
N ASP A 370 -8.88 0.98 -0.30
CA ASP A 370 -7.91 0.49 -1.27
C ASP A 370 -7.18 -0.75 -0.71
N TRP A 371 -7.96 -1.79 -0.39
CA TRP A 371 -7.50 -3.00 0.28
C TRP A 371 -7.02 -4.04 -0.73
N ASN A 372 -6.04 -3.62 -1.52
CA ASN A 372 -5.46 -4.45 -2.56
C ASN A 372 -4.27 -5.25 -2.03
N SER A 373 -4.30 -6.55 -2.28
CA SER A 373 -3.20 -7.46 -1.98
C SER A 373 -2.87 -8.29 -3.23
N PRO A 374 -1.71 -8.96 -3.27
CA PRO A 374 -1.40 -9.86 -4.38
C PRO A 374 -2.27 -11.11 -4.50
N ASN A 375 -3.20 -11.32 -3.57
CA ASN A 375 -4.21 -12.36 -3.65
C ASN A 375 -5.60 -11.80 -3.97
N GLY A 376 -5.74 -10.51 -4.25
CA GLY A 376 -6.95 -9.87 -4.74
C GLY A 376 -7.28 -8.54 -4.05
N ASN A 377 -8.27 -7.86 -4.62
CA ASN A 377 -8.90 -6.65 -4.12
C ASN A 377 -10.01 -7.01 -3.12
N PHE A 378 -9.86 -6.67 -1.84
CA PHE A 378 -10.83 -7.02 -0.79
C PHE A 378 -11.75 -5.87 -0.39
N ASN A 379 -12.15 -5.02 -1.34
CA ASN A 379 -12.93 -3.82 -1.04
C ASN A 379 -14.45 -4.04 -0.90
N GLN A 380 -14.95 -5.28 -0.97
CA GLN A 380 -16.38 -5.58 -0.84
C GLN A 380 -16.73 -6.17 0.53
N LYS A 381 -17.94 -5.87 1.01
CA LYS A 381 -18.50 -6.37 2.30
C LYS A 381 -17.51 -6.25 3.47
N ASN A 382 -16.95 -5.06 3.61
CA ASN A 382 -15.95 -4.76 4.63
C ASN A 382 -16.59 -4.76 6.03
N ASP A 383 -16.19 -5.72 6.85
CA ASP A 383 -16.63 -5.88 8.23
C ASP A 383 -15.41 -5.95 9.17
N MET A 384 -15.62 -5.86 10.47
CA MET A 384 -14.57 -5.87 11.47
C MET A 384 -14.98 -6.53 12.78
N VAL A 385 -14.00 -7.03 13.52
CA VAL A 385 -14.11 -7.43 14.94
C VAL A 385 -13.21 -6.51 15.75
N TYR A 386 -13.82 -5.75 16.65
CA TYR A 386 -13.16 -4.70 17.43
C TYR A 386 -13.53 -4.81 18.91
N ASN A 387 -12.98 -3.91 19.74
CA ASN A 387 -13.17 -3.92 21.18
C ASN A 387 -12.77 -5.27 21.79
N ILE A 388 -11.70 -5.86 21.29
CA ILE A 388 -11.16 -7.15 21.73
C ILE A 388 -10.33 -6.89 22.99
N LYS A 389 -10.86 -7.24 24.17
CA LYS A 389 -10.20 -7.01 25.46
C LYS A 389 -10.23 -8.27 26.32
N PRO A 390 -9.08 -8.72 26.86
CA PRO A 390 -9.02 -9.77 27.88
C PRO A 390 -10.04 -9.60 29.00
#